data_AF-A0A917J7V0-F1
#
_entry.id   AF-A0A917J7V0-F1
#
_cell.length_a   1.000
_cell.length_b   1.000
_cell.length_c   1.000
_cell.angle_alpha   90.00
_cell.angle_beta   90.00
_cell.angle_gamma   90.00
#
_symmetry.space_group_name_H-M   'P 1'
#
loop_
_entity.id
_entity.type
_entity.pdbx_description
1 polymer ?
#
loop_
_entity_poly.entity_id
_entity_poly.type
_entity_poly.pdbx_seq_one_letter_code
_entity_poly.pdbx_strand_id
1 'polypeptide(L)'
;MSVSFVIELLGTVAFTISGAFSAMQKRLDAFGVIVIAFITAIGGGTIRDVLIGYTPVSWMRDLNGPIVITITAVSAIFFKKYLKNFKITLFLFDALGLFTLIGIQKGVDAELNNGVCIILGTITGCFGGVLRDILLNNIPLIFRKEIYATACIIGGGIYFGLRHLIDPNWAKVIAIAFICGIRILAVKYDLKLPVW
;
A
#
# COMPACT_ATOMS: atom_id res chain seq x y z
N MET A 1 -17.85 0.75 -12.96
CA MET A 1 -16.76 1.13 -12.03
C MET A 1 -15.48 0.52 -12.56
N SER A 2 -14.39 1.28 -12.73
CA SER A 2 -13.13 0.72 -13.27
C SER A 2 -12.45 -0.15 -12.22
N VAL A 3 -11.76 -1.22 -12.65
CA VAL A 3 -11.01 -2.11 -11.76
C VAL A 3 -9.98 -1.33 -10.94
N SER A 4 -9.30 -0.35 -11.55
CA SER A 4 -8.33 0.50 -10.86
C SER A 4 -8.95 1.33 -9.72
N PHE A 5 -10.18 1.82 -9.87
CA PHE A 5 -10.87 2.56 -8.80
C PHE A 5 -11.15 1.67 -7.59
N VAL A 6 -11.59 0.42 -7.83
CA VAL A 6 -11.83 -0.54 -6.75
C VAL A 6 -10.54 -0.88 -6.01
N ILE A 7 -9.44 -1.08 -6.75
CA ILE A 7 -8.10 -1.33 -6.18
C ILE A 7 -7.65 -0.14 -5.31
N GLU A 8 -7.85 1.09 -5.79
CA GLU A 8 -7.47 2.32 -5.07
C GLU A 8 -8.28 2.51 -3.79
N LEU A 9 -9.59 2.27 -3.86
CA LEU A 9 -10.48 2.36 -2.71
C LEU A 9 -10.10 1.31 -1.64
N LEU A 10 -9.95 0.04 -2.04
CA LEU A 10 -9.58 -1.04 -1.14
C LEU A 10 -8.19 -0.82 -0.53
N GLY A 11 -7.22 -0.38 -1.34
CA GLY A 11 -5.88 -0.05 -0.87
C GLY A 11 -5.92 1.08 0.17
N THR A 12 -6.64 2.16 -0.13
CA THR A 12 -6.79 3.33 0.76
C THR A 12 -7.41 2.92 2.10
N VAL A 13 -8.49 2.14 2.08
CA VAL A 13 -9.14 1.62 3.29
C VAL A 13 -8.17 0.75 4.09
N ALA A 14 -7.49 -0.20 3.43
CA ALA A 14 -6.56 -1.12 4.08
C ALA A 14 -5.37 -0.39 4.73
N PHE A 15 -4.75 0.59 4.06
CA PHE A 15 -3.68 1.40 4.67
C PHE A 15 -4.18 2.34 5.77
N THR A 16 -5.38 2.89 5.62
CA THR A 16 -5.98 3.73 6.68
C THR A 16 -6.18 2.91 7.95
N ILE A 17 -6.76 1.71 7.85
CA ILE A 17 -6.95 0.80 8.99
C ILE A 17 -5.59 0.39 9.57
N SER A 18 -4.62 0.06 8.73
CA SER A 18 -3.27 -0.32 9.15
C SER A 18 -2.58 0.80 9.93
N GLY A 19 -2.64 2.04 9.44
CA GLY A 19 -2.10 3.23 10.09
C GLY A 19 -2.79 3.54 11.41
N ALA A 20 -4.13 3.57 11.39
CA ALA A 20 -4.94 3.85 12.57
C ALA A 20 -4.64 2.84 13.69
N PHE A 21 -4.57 1.55 13.37
CA PHE A 21 -4.33 0.53 14.37
C PHE A 21 -2.90 0.56 14.93
N SER A 22 -1.88 0.79 14.08
CA SER A 22 -0.51 1.00 14.57
C SER A 22 -0.40 2.20 15.52
N ALA A 23 -1.08 3.30 15.21
CA ALA A 23 -1.15 4.48 16.08
C ALA A 23 -1.87 4.18 17.40
N MET A 24 -2.99 3.45 17.36
CA MET A 24 -3.72 3.03 18.56
C MET A 24 -2.90 2.09 19.46
N GLN A 25 -2.05 1.24 18.89
CA GLN A 25 -1.12 0.40 19.65
C GLN A 25 -0.04 1.22 20.37
N LYS A 26 0.39 2.32 19.75
CA LYS A 26 1.29 3.31 20.36
C LYS A 26 0.57 4.26 21.33
N ARG A 27 -0.72 4.04 21.61
CA ARG A 27 -1.55 4.81 22.54
C ARG A 27 -1.62 6.31 22.22
N LEU A 28 -1.56 6.67 20.95
CA LEU A 28 -1.83 8.04 20.51
C LEU A 28 -3.30 8.42 20.78
N ASP A 29 -3.57 9.71 20.90
CA ASP A 29 -4.93 10.25 21.00
C ASP A 29 -5.68 10.15 19.65
N ALA A 30 -6.97 10.49 19.64
CA ALA A 30 -7.80 10.35 18.44
C ALA A 30 -7.25 11.16 17.26
N PHE A 31 -6.74 12.36 17.54
CA PHE A 31 -6.14 13.21 16.52
C PHE A 31 -4.87 12.57 15.92
N GLY A 32 -3.95 12.09 16.76
CA GLY A 32 -2.75 11.39 16.32
C GLY A 32 -3.06 10.12 15.52
N VAL A 33 -4.11 9.38 15.90
CA VAL A 33 -4.57 8.20 15.13
C VAL A 33 -5.02 8.60 13.73
N ILE A 34 -5.83 9.65 13.60
CA ILE A 34 -6.30 10.14 12.29
C ILE A 34 -5.13 10.61 11.43
N VAL A 35 -4.20 11.39 11.99
CA VAL A 35 -3.02 11.90 11.26
C VAL A 35 -2.16 10.75 10.73
N ILE A 36 -1.84 9.76 11.57
CA ILE A 36 -1.05 8.60 11.13
C ILE A 36 -1.80 7.78 10.09
N ALA A 37 -3.11 7.59 10.24
CA ALA A 37 -3.93 6.89 9.26
C ALA A 37 -3.91 7.59 7.89
N PHE A 38 -4.05 8.92 7.89
CA PHE A 38 -3.90 9.75 6.70
C PHE A 38 -2.54 9.55 6.04
N ILE A 39 -1.45 9.81 6.77
CA ILE A 39 -0.09 9.72 6.22
C ILE A 39 0.19 8.31 5.66
N THR A 40 -0.31 7.26 6.32
CA THR A 40 -0.15 5.88 5.84
C THR A 40 -0.87 5.67 4.50
N ALA A 41 -2.09 6.19 4.35
CA ALA A 41 -2.92 6.00 3.15
C ALA A 41 -2.44 6.80 1.95
N ILE A 42 -2.09 8.08 2.12
CA ILE A 42 -1.70 8.97 1.00
C ILE A 42 -0.20 9.06 0.77
N GLY A 43 0.64 8.68 1.75
CA GLY A 43 2.07 8.97 1.72
C GLY A 43 2.81 8.34 0.54
N GLY A 44 2.54 7.05 0.26
CA GLY A 44 3.13 6.36 -0.89
C GLY A 44 2.72 6.97 -2.23
N GLY A 45 1.42 7.26 -2.40
CA GLY A 45 0.89 7.93 -3.60
C GLY A 45 1.41 9.36 -3.77
N THR A 46 1.59 10.09 -2.66
CA THR A 46 2.16 11.45 -2.67
C THR A 46 3.60 11.43 -3.14
N ILE A 47 4.43 10.53 -2.60
CA ILE A 47 5.82 10.38 -3.04
C ILE A 47 5.88 10.00 -4.53
N ARG A 48 5.08 9.02 -4.95
CA ARG A 48 4.96 8.64 -6.36
C ARG A 48 4.65 9.84 -7.26
N ASP A 49 3.60 10.57 -6.93
CA ASP A 49 3.10 11.68 -7.75
C ASP A 49 4.16 12.80 -7.87
N VAL A 50 4.82 13.13 -6.76
CA VAL A 50 5.93 14.09 -6.77
C VAL A 50 7.10 13.61 -7.64
N LEU A 51 7.47 12.33 -7.55
CA LEU A 51 8.58 11.75 -8.34
C LEU A 51 8.33 11.80 -9.85
N ILE A 52 7.07 11.65 -10.29
CA ILE A 52 6.70 11.72 -11.71
C ILE A 52 6.25 13.12 -12.16
N GLY A 53 6.39 14.14 -11.30
CA GLY A 53 5.96 15.51 -11.60
C GLY A 53 4.45 15.72 -11.68
N TYR A 54 3.64 14.77 -11.19
CA TYR A 54 2.19 14.84 -11.19
C TYR A 54 1.68 15.74 -10.06
N THR A 55 1.55 17.04 -10.37
CA THR A 55 1.09 18.07 -9.42
C THR A 55 -0.18 18.78 -9.94
N PRO A 56 -1.14 19.15 -9.06
CA PRO A 56 -1.24 18.75 -7.65
C PRO A 56 -1.39 17.23 -7.50
N VAL A 57 -0.89 16.69 -6.38
CA VAL A 57 -0.89 15.24 -6.09
C VAL A 57 -2.32 14.69 -6.02
N SER A 58 -2.50 13.40 -6.29
CA SER A 58 -3.79 12.80 -6.63
C SER A 58 -4.89 13.06 -5.60
N TRP A 59 -4.58 12.92 -4.30
CA TRP A 59 -5.56 13.10 -3.23
C TRP A 59 -6.02 14.56 -3.02
N MET A 60 -5.29 15.54 -3.57
CA MET A 60 -5.66 16.95 -3.50
C MET A 60 -6.61 17.38 -4.63
N ARG A 61 -6.83 16.51 -5.63
CA ARG A 61 -7.66 16.84 -6.80
C ARG A 61 -9.15 16.69 -6.53
N ASP A 62 -9.53 15.85 -5.58
CA ASP A 62 -10.90 15.73 -5.10
C ASP A 62 -10.95 15.40 -3.60
N LEU A 63 -12.14 15.54 -3.01
CA LEU A 63 -12.37 15.27 -1.60
C LEU A 63 -12.68 13.79 -1.31
N ASN A 64 -12.84 12.94 -2.32
CA ASN A 64 -13.29 11.56 -2.12
C ASN A 64 -12.27 10.75 -1.31
N GLY A 65 -10.99 10.84 -1.68
CA GLY A 65 -9.90 10.18 -0.96
C GLY A 65 -9.84 10.58 0.52
N PRO A 66 -9.67 11.88 0.83
CA PRO A 66 -9.66 12.38 2.22
C PRO A 66 -10.91 12.01 3.03
N ILE A 67 -12.11 12.04 2.42
CA ILE A 67 -13.36 11.65 3.09
C ILE A 67 -13.33 10.16 3.45
N VAL A 68 -12.94 9.29 2.50
CA VAL A 68 -12.84 7.84 2.74
C VAL A 68 -11.86 7.55 3.88
N ILE A 69 -10.69 8.20 3.88
CA ILE A 69 -9.68 8.04 4.93
C ILE A 69 -10.26 8.48 6.29
N THR A 70 -10.91 9.64 6.35
CA THR A 70 -11.48 10.18 7.60
C THR A 70 -12.53 9.23 8.17
N ILE A 71 -13.51 8.82 7.33
CA ILE A 71 -14.58 7.91 7.74
C ILE A 71 -14.00 6.58 8.20
N THR A 72 -13.02 6.04 7.48
CA THR A 72 -12.37 4.77 7.81
C THR A 72 -11.58 4.86 9.11
N ALA A 73 -10.82 5.94 9.32
CA ALA A 73 -10.03 6.14 10.55
C ALA A 73 -10.94 6.31 11.78
N VAL A 74 -11.99 7.12 11.67
CA VAL A 74 -12.99 7.31 12.73
C VAL A 74 -13.69 5.99 13.05
N SER A 75 -14.11 5.25 12.03
CA SER A 75 -14.69 3.92 12.20
C SER A 75 -13.73 2.97 12.92
N ALA A 76 -12.45 2.94 12.51
CA ALA A 76 -11.44 2.10 13.15
C ALA A 76 -11.24 2.43 14.64
N ILE A 77 -11.35 3.71 15.04
CA ILE A 77 -11.31 4.14 16.44
C ILE A 77 -12.51 3.58 17.22
N PHE A 78 -13.73 3.71 16.70
CA PHE A 78 -14.95 3.19 17.36
C PHE A 78 -14.94 1.66 17.48
N PHE A 79 -14.48 0.96 16.44
CA PHE A 79 -14.44 -0.50 16.41
C PHE A 79 -13.15 -1.11 16.98
N LYS A 80 -12.32 -0.32 17.69
CA LYS A 80 -11.04 -0.76 18.28
C LYS A 80 -11.13 -2.07 19.04
N LYS A 81 -12.21 -2.29 19.81
CA LYS A 81 -12.41 -3.51 20.62
C LYS A 81 -12.48 -4.78 19.76
N TYR A 82 -13.12 -4.70 18.59
CA TYR A 82 -13.24 -5.81 17.65
C TYR A 82 -11.97 -5.99 16.82
N LEU A 83 -11.30 -4.88 16.49
CA LEU A 83 -10.05 -4.87 15.72
C LEU A 83 -8.86 -5.41 16.52
N LYS A 84 -8.91 -5.42 17.86
CA LYS A 84 -7.78 -5.85 18.73
C LYS A 84 -7.28 -7.27 18.43
N ASN A 85 -8.14 -8.13 17.88
CA ASN A 85 -7.80 -9.51 17.53
C ASN A 85 -7.14 -9.65 16.14
N PHE A 86 -7.20 -8.60 15.30
CA PHE A 86 -6.60 -8.62 13.97
C PHE A 86 -5.13 -8.22 14.02
N LYS A 87 -4.28 -8.99 13.33
CA LYS A 87 -2.86 -8.66 13.19
C LYS A 87 -2.72 -7.56 12.12
N ILE A 88 -2.14 -6.40 12.47
CA ILE A 88 -1.81 -5.26 11.56
C ILE A 88 -1.24 -5.74 10.23
N THR A 89 -0.41 -6.77 10.31
CA THR A 89 0.26 -7.40 9.19
C THR A 89 -0.72 -7.72 8.05
N LEU A 90 -1.91 -8.26 8.34
CA LEU A 90 -2.91 -8.61 7.32
C LEU A 90 -3.35 -7.38 6.50
N PHE A 91 -3.74 -6.28 7.17
CA PHE A 91 -4.18 -5.05 6.49
C PHE A 91 -3.06 -4.38 5.69
N LEU A 92 -1.82 -4.46 6.17
CA LEU A 92 -0.68 -3.92 5.43
C LEU A 92 -0.43 -4.71 4.14
N PHE A 93 -0.62 -6.04 4.15
CA PHE A 93 -0.33 -6.89 2.99
C PHE A 93 -1.33 -6.71 1.87
N ASP A 94 -2.60 -6.58 2.20
CA ASP A 94 -3.66 -6.40 1.20
C ASP A 94 -3.49 -5.06 0.48
N ALA A 95 -3.11 -4.00 1.19
CA ALA A 95 -2.85 -2.69 0.59
C ALA A 95 -1.61 -2.67 -0.32
N LEU A 96 -0.55 -3.41 0.02
CA LEU A 96 0.74 -3.37 -0.69
C LEU A 96 0.63 -3.85 -2.14
N GLY A 97 -0.03 -4.98 -2.37
CA GLY A 97 -0.25 -5.50 -3.73
C GLY A 97 -1.08 -4.54 -4.57
N LEU A 98 -2.15 -4.01 -3.98
CA LEU A 98 -3.05 -3.06 -4.64
C LEU A 98 -2.32 -1.78 -5.06
N PHE A 99 -1.60 -1.13 -4.14
CA PHE A 99 -0.88 0.12 -4.44
C PHE A 99 0.34 -0.06 -5.33
N THR A 100 0.99 -1.22 -5.31
CA THR A 100 2.08 -1.52 -6.23
C THR A 100 1.59 -1.45 -7.68
N LEU A 101 0.44 -2.07 -7.97
CA LEU A 101 -0.13 -2.06 -9.31
C LEU A 101 -0.62 -0.67 -9.73
N ILE A 102 -1.23 0.09 -8.81
CA ILE A 102 -1.61 1.49 -9.11
C ILE A 102 -0.37 2.33 -9.43
N GLY A 103 0.71 2.18 -8.67
CA GLY A 103 1.97 2.90 -8.92
C GLY A 103 2.62 2.51 -10.24
N ILE A 104 2.62 1.22 -10.59
CA ILE A 104 3.06 0.75 -11.92
C ILE A 104 2.22 1.40 -13.01
N GLN A 105 0.90 1.40 -12.87
CA GLN A 105 0.00 1.94 -13.88
C GLN A 105 0.21 3.44 -14.07
N LYS A 106 0.38 4.21 -12.99
CA LYS A 106 0.72 5.63 -13.07
C LYS A 106 2.06 5.89 -13.75
N GLY A 107 3.05 5.02 -13.54
CA GLY A 107 4.32 5.09 -14.26
C GLY A 107 4.17 4.80 -15.76
N VAL A 108 3.33 3.84 -16.12
CA VAL A 108 3.00 3.53 -17.53
C VAL A 108 2.25 4.70 -18.18
N ASP A 109 1.29 5.31 -17.48
CA ASP A 109 0.55 6.49 -17.96
C ASP A 109 1.47 7.71 -18.13
N ALA A 110 2.58 7.77 -17.38
CA ALA A 110 3.64 8.77 -17.52
C ALA A 110 4.72 8.37 -18.55
N GLU A 111 4.45 7.34 -19.37
CA GLU A 111 5.34 6.84 -20.44
C GLU A 111 6.75 6.45 -19.96
N LEU A 112 6.88 6.03 -18.70
CA LEU A 112 8.16 5.59 -18.15
C LEU A 112 8.52 4.17 -18.60
N ASN A 113 9.82 3.87 -18.59
CA ASN A 113 10.31 2.52 -18.88
C ASN A 113 9.74 1.49 -17.88
N ASN A 114 9.43 0.28 -18.37
CA ASN A 114 8.86 -0.81 -17.57
C ASN A 114 9.61 -1.06 -16.24
N GLY A 115 10.95 -1.05 -16.25
CA GLY A 115 11.75 -1.23 -15.03
C GLY A 115 11.53 -0.11 -14.01
N VAL A 116 11.46 1.14 -14.48
CA VAL A 116 11.18 2.31 -13.64
C VAL A 116 9.75 2.22 -13.08
N CYS A 117 8.78 1.78 -13.87
CA CYS A 117 7.40 1.57 -13.41
C CYS A 117 7.32 0.56 -12.26
N ILE A 118 8.10 -0.54 -12.32
CA ILE A 118 8.15 -1.54 -11.23
C ILE A 118 8.71 -0.93 -9.94
N ILE A 119 9.80 -0.15 -10.06
CA ILE A 119 10.42 0.54 -8.91
C ILE A 119 9.43 1.54 -8.31
N LEU A 120 8.81 2.37 -9.17
CA LEU A 120 7.82 3.36 -8.76
C LEU A 120 6.60 2.72 -8.09
N GLY A 121 6.12 1.60 -8.62
CA GLY A 121 5.08 0.78 -7.98
C GLY A 121 5.49 0.29 -6.60
N THR A 122 6.69 -0.29 -6.48
CA THR A 122 7.22 -0.78 -5.21
C THR A 122 7.34 0.34 -4.18
N ILE A 123 7.79 1.54 -4.58
CA ILE A 123 7.80 2.74 -3.74
C ILE A 123 6.38 3.10 -3.29
N THR A 124 5.44 3.18 -4.24
CA THR A 124 4.04 3.53 -3.98
C THR A 124 3.41 2.60 -2.95
N GLY A 125 3.62 1.28 -3.12
CA GLY A 125 3.16 0.28 -2.18
C GLY A 125 3.81 0.43 -0.81
N CYS A 126 5.13 0.52 -0.74
CA CYS A 126 5.82 0.38 0.55
C CYS A 126 5.85 1.67 1.38
N PHE A 127 5.94 2.84 0.76
CA PHE A 127 6.31 4.06 1.48
C PHE A 127 5.22 4.60 2.40
N GLY A 128 3.94 4.29 2.18
CA GLY A 128 2.89 4.59 3.16
C GLY A 128 3.17 3.93 4.51
N GLY A 129 3.54 2.64 4.50
CA GLY A 129 3.95 1.91 5.70
C GLY A 129 5.30 2.38 6.26
N VAL A 130 6.25 2.77 5.41
CA VAL A 130 7.55 3.32 5.86
C VAL A 130 7.36 4.61 6.64
N LEU A 131 6.61 5.57 6.10
CA LEU A 131 6.36 6.86 6.76
C LEU A 131 5.66 6.66 8.11
N ARG A 132 4.66 5.77 8.15
CA ARG A 132 4.00 5.37 9.39
C ARG A 132 4.99 4.83 10.42
N ASP A 133 5.81 3.88 10.02
CA ASP A 133 6.73 3.19 10.93
C ASP A 133 7.77 4.19 11.48
N ILE A 134 8.32 5.07 10.64
CA ILE A 134 9.24 6.14 11.06
C ILE A 134 8.57 7.09 12.07
N LEU A 135 7.36 7.60 11.76
CA LEU A 135 6.65 8.53 12.65
C LEU A 135 6.25 7.88 13.99
N LEU A 136 6.03 6.57 14.01
CA LEU A 136 5.78 5.79 15.22
C LEU A 136 7.06 5.30 15.92
N ASN A 137 8.22 5.76 15.47
CA ASN A 137 9.55 5.39 15.96
C ASN A 137 9.79 3.88 15.97
N ASN A 138 9.49 3.23 14.84
CA ASN A 138 9.78 1.82 14.57
C ASN A 138 10.66 1.71 13.33
N ILE A 139 11.61 0.76 13.32
CA ILE A 139 12.31 0.40 12.07
C ILE A 139 11.27 -0.16 11.07
N PRO A 140 11.13 0.45 9.87
CA PRO A 140 10.14 0.04 8.87
C PRO A 140 10.16 -1.44 8.50
N LEU A 141 8.98 -2.00 8.26
CA LEU A 141 8.84 -3.42 7.93
C LEU A 141 9.62 -3.85 6.69
N ILE A 142 9.78 -2.96 5.71
CA ILE A 142 10.57 -3.22 4.49
C ILE A 142 12.03 -3.56 4.81
N PHE A 143 12.61 -2.98 5.87
CA PHE A 143 14.00 -3.22 6.28
C PHE A 143 14.18 -4.43 7.19
N ARG A 144 13.09 -4.95 7.80
CA ARG A 144 13.17 -6.14 8.68
C ARG A 144 12.80 -7.44 7.98
N LYS A 145 12.05 -7.36 6.87
CA LYS A 145 11.54 -8.50 6.12
C LYS A 145 11.68 -8.21 4.63
N GLU A 146 12.81 -8.57 4.04
CA GLU A 146 13.18 -8.15 2.67
C GLU A 146 12.35 -8.81 1.55
N ILE A 147 11.54 -9.83 1.87
CA ILE A 147 10.57 -10.44 0.93
C ILE A 147 9.54 -9.40 0.46
N TYR A 148 9.47 -8.25 1.15
CA TYR A 148 8.45 -7.24 0.93
C TYR A 148 8.58 -6.53 -0.41
N ALA A 149 9.75 -5.93 -0.65
CA ALA A 149 10.06 -5.27 -1.91
C ALA A 149 10.14 -6.30 -3.04
N THR A 150 10.78 -7.44 -2.76
CA THR A 150 10.99 -8.52 -3.74
C THR A 150 9.67 -9.05 -4.32
N ALA A 151 8.65 -9.27 -3.48
CA ALA A 151 7.32 -9.68 -3.96
C ALA A 151 6.69 -8.64 -4.91
N CYS A 152 6.83 -7.35 -4.59
CA CYS A 152 6.30 -6.26 -5.43
C CYS A 152 7.03 -6.19 -6.77
N ILE A 153 8.36 -6.35 -6.76
CA ILE A 153 9.19 -6.34 -7.96
C ILE A 153 8.82 -7.51 -8.89
N ILE A 154 8.74 -8.74 -8.34
CA ILE A 154 8.35 -9.92 -9.11
C ILE A 154 6.91 -9.79 -9.63
N GLY A 155 5.98 -9.33 -8.78
CA GLY A 155 4.59 -9.09 -9.18
C GLY A 155 4.47 -8.07 -10.32
N GLY A 156 5.28 -7.01 -10.29
CA GLY A 156 5.38 -6.05 -11.40
C GLY A 156 5.93 -6.67 -12.68
N GLY A 157 6.94 -7.53 -12.57
CA GLY A 157 7.45 -8.32 -13.70
C GLY A 157 6.38 -9.24 -14.31
N ILE A 158 5.61 -9.94 -13.47
CA ILE A 158 4.47 -10.77 -13.90
C ILE A 158 3.43 -9.91 -14.63
N TYR A 159 3.09 -8.73 -14.10
CA TYR A 159 2.16 -7.83 -14.76
C TYR A 159 2.64 -7.44 -16.17
N PHE A 160 3.89 -7.01 -16.32
CA PHE A 160 4.43 -6.64 -17.64
C PHE A 160 4.57 -7.82 -18.60
N GLY A 161 4.89 -9.01 -18.10
CA GLY A 161 4.93 -10.23 -18.91
C GLY A 161 3.54 -10.65 -19.42
N LEU A 162 2.51 -10.49 -18.59
CA LEU A 162 1.15 -10.91 -18.92
C LEU A 162 0.34 -9.85 -19.67
N ARG A 163 0.60 -8.55 -19.48
CA ARG A 163 -0.26 -7.47 -20.01
C ARG A 163 -0.40 -7.46 -21.54
N HIS A 164 0.52 -8.11 -22.26
CA HIS A 164 0.51 -8.24 -23.72
C HIS A 164 -0.06 -9.57 -24.21
N LEU A 165 -0.25 -10.55 -23.30
CA LEU A 165 -0.73 -11.90 -23.62
C LEU A 165 -2.21 -12.09 -23.28
N ILE A 166 -2.69 -11.38 -22.25
CA ILE A 166 -4.06 -11.46 -21.75
C ILE A 166 -4.65 -10.07 -21.54
N ASP A 167 -5.95 -10.00 -21.26
CA ASP A 167 -6.62 -8.75 -20.90
C ASP A 167 -5.90 -8.05 -19.72
N PRO A 168 -5.61 -6.73 -19.84
CA PRO A 168 -4.86 -6.00 -18.83
C PRO A 168 -5.50 -6.00 -17.44
N ASN A 169 -6.82 -6.13 -17.31
CA ASN A 169 -7.46 -6.19 -15.99
C ASN A 169 -7.19 -7.54 -15.32
N TRP A 170 -7.23 -8.64 -16.08
CA TRP A 170 -6.85 -9.95 -15.57
C TRP A 170 -5.37 -9.99 -15.19
N ALA A 171 -4.48 -9.37 -15.98
CA ALA A 171 -3.06 -9.25 -15.63
C ALA A 171 -2.86 -8.52 -14.29
N LYS A 172 -3.60 -7.44 -14.02
CA LYS A 172 -3.57 -6.74 -12.72
C LYS A 172 -4.00 -7.65 -11.57
N VAL A 173 -5.13 -8.34 -11.73
CA VAL A 173 -5.69 -9.22 -10.70
C VAL A 173 -4.71 -10.36 -10.37
N ILE A 174 -4.12 -10.99 -11.38
CA ILE A 174 -3.13 -12.06 -11.21
C ILE A 174 -1.88 -11.54 -10.48
N ALA A 175 -1.37 -10.37 -10.86
CA ALA A 175 -0.21 -9.77 -10.21
C ALA A 175 -0.49 -9.42 -8.74
N ILE A 176 -1.66 -8.84 -8.43
CA ILE A 176 -2.09 -8.56 -7.05
C ILE A 176 -2.22 -9.85 -6.25
N ALA A 177 -2.90 -10.86 -6.81
CA ALA A 177 -3.08 -12.15 -6.16
C ALA A 177 -1.74 -12.83 -5.86
N PHE A 178 -0.78 -12.74 -6.79
CA PHE A 178 0.58 -13.23 -6.58
C PHE A 178 1.28 -12.49 -5.43
N ILE A 179 1.28 -11.16 -5.43
CA ILE A 179 1.92 -10.36 -4.38
C ILE A 179 1.32 -10.71 -3.01
N CYS A 180 -0.01 -10.72 -2.90
CA CYS A 180 -0.71 -11.09 -1.67
C CYS A 180 -0.43 -12.53 -1.25
N GLY A 181 -0.41 -13.48 -2.20
CA GLY A 181 -0.12 -14.89 -1.96
C GLY A 181 1.28 -15.12 -1.38
N ILE A 182 2.32 -14.53 -1.99
CA ILE A 182 3.69 -14.58 -1.47
C ILE A 182 3.76 -13.99 -0.06
N ARG A 183 2.99 -12.95 0.27
CA ARG A 183 2.96 -12.41 1.63
C ARG A 183 2.32 -13.34 2.64
N ILE A 184 1.18 -13.92 2.30
CA ILE A 184 0.50 -14.87 3.19
C ILE A 184 1.44 -16.03 3.50
N LEU A 185 2.14 -16.55 2.48
CA LEU A 185 3.15 -17.59 2.67
C LEU A 185 4.33 -17.10 3.53
N ALA A 186 4.88 -15.93 3.25
CA ALA A 186 6.00 -15.37 4.01
C ALA A 186 5.67 -15.17 5.49
N VAL A 187 4.42 -14.81 5.82
CA VAL A 187 3.98 -14.59 7.20
C VAL A 187 3.61 -15.90 7.88
N LYS A 188 2.98 -16.83 7.17
CA LYS A 188 2.60 -18.15 7.71
C LYS A 188 3.83 -19.01 8.02
N TYR A 189 4.85 -18.96 7.17
CA TYR A 189 6.07 -19.76 7.30
C TYR A 189 7.26 -18.96 7.88
N ASP A 190 7.03 -17.73 8.34
CA ASP A 190 8.04 -16.78 8.82
C ASP A 190 9.29 -16.71 7.93
N LEU A 191 9.08 -16.72 6.62
CA LEU A 191 10.15 -16.62 5.63
C LEU A 191 10.86 -15.27 5.81
N LYS A 192 12.19 -15.31 5.89
CA LYS A 192 13.08 -14.17 5.99
C LYS A 192 14.21 -14.35 5.01
N LEU A 193 14.69 -13.25 4.44
CA LEU A 193 15.96 -13.25 3.74
C LEU A 193 17.11 -13.20 4.78
N PRO A 194 18.31 -13.70 4.43
CA PRO A 194 19.45 -13.73 5.33
C PRO A 194 19.79 -12.31 5.79
N VAL A 195 19.97 -12.13 7.10
CA VAL A 195 20.40 -10.87 7.71
C VAL A 195 21.92 -10.87 7.89
N TRP A 196 22.52 -9.69 7.74
CA TRP A 196 23.95 -9.45 7.90
C TRP A 196 24.24 -8.70 9.20
#